data_AF-I3CIQ5-F1
#
_entry.id   AF-I3CIQ5-F1
#
_cell.length_a   1.000
_cell.length_b   1.000
_cell.length_c   1.000
_cell.angle_alpha   90.00
_cell.angle_beta   90.00
_cell.angle_gamma   90.00
#
_symmetry.space_group_name_H-M   'P 1'
#
loop_
_entity.id
_entity.type
_entity.pdbx_description
1 polymer ?
#
loop_
_entity_poly.entity_id
_entity_poly.type
_entity_poly.pdbx_seq_one_letter_code
_entity_poly.pdbx_strand_id
1 'polypeptide(L)'
;MMITPHPAALWAQTTPFSPIDIDCVTAVMLKILDSKCKMGQAEQIALAAIYDVVKDQQGELLDSSLHPLIASARQQHDEALLTIIHAQRVHAESVIPKPTMKAFKQRLRNALMPNKADSEIDDDD
;
A
#
# COMPACT_ATOMS: atom_id res chain seq x y z
N MET A 1 5.38 5.95 -27.00
CA MET A 1 4.08 5.43 -26.51
C MET A 1 3.67 6.30 -25.33
N MET A 2 2.52 6.97 -25.41
CA MET A 2 1.96 7.66 -24.24
C MET A 2 1.28 6.59 -23.37
N ILE A 3 1.84 6.30 -22.21
CA ILE A 3 1.21 5.43 -21.22
C ILE A 3 0.15 6.29 -20.54
N THR A 4 -1.13 5.97 -20.73
CA THR A 4 -2.20 6.64 -19.99
C THR A 4 -2.05 6.29 -18.50
N PRO A 5 -1.90 7.28 -17.60
CA PRO A 5 -1.75 7.02 -16.19
C PRO A 5 -3.02 6.37 -15.62
N HIS A 6 -2.84 5.44 -14.68
CA HIS A 6 -3.96 4.79 -14.01
C HIS A 6 -4.84 5.84 -13.28
N PRO A 7 -6.19 5.73 -13.30
CA PRO A 7 -7.06 6.71 -12.64
C PRO A 7 -6.73 6.95 -11.16
N ALA A 8 -6.33 5.90 -10.43
CA ALA A 8 -5.89 6.00 -9.05
C ALA A 8 -4.60 6.83 -8.87
N ALA A 9 -3.67 6.77 -9.83
CA ALA A 9 -2.47 7.63 -9.81
C ALA A 9 -2.82 9.09 -10.07
N LEU A 10 -3.77 9.37 -10.98
CA LEU A 10 -4.25 10.73 -11.22
C LEU A 10 -4.91 11.32 -9.96
N TRP A 11 -5.76 10.52 -9.31
CA TRP A 11 -6.37 10.92 -8.04
C TRP A 11 -5.33 11.16 -6.94
N ALA A 12 -4.31 10.29 -6.82
CA ALA A 12 -3.28 10.42 -5.81
C ALA A 12 -2.45 11.72 -5.99
N GLN A 13 -2.21 12.16 -7.23
CA GLN A 13 -1.48 13.40 -7.51
C GLN A 13 -2.19 14.65 -7.00
N THR A 14 -3.52 14.63 -6.91
CA THR A 14 -4.33 15.77 -6.47
C THR A 14 -4.85 15.64 -5.04
N THR A 15 -4.53 14.54 -4.36
CA THR A 15 -5.02 14.24 -3.02
C THR A 15 -3.91 14.45 -1.99
N PRO A 16 -4.15 15.20 -0.90
CA PRO A 16 -3.17 15.29 0.17
C PRO A 16 -3.06 13.94 0.91
N PHE A 17 -1.83 13.51 1.15
CA PHE A 17 -1.51 12.40 2.02
C PHE A 17 -0.82 12.93 3.27
N SER A 18 -1.30 12.54 4.44
CA SER A 18 -0.56 12.74 5.68
C SER A 18 0.56 11.68 5.80
N PRO A 19 1.60 11.92 6.62
CA PRO A 19 2.67 10.93 6.83
C PRO A 19 2.15 9.53 7.20
N ILE A 20 1.12 9.45 8.04
CA ILE A 20 0.51 8.17 8.41
C ILE A 20 -0.23 7.49 7.25
N ASP A 21 -0.75 8.25 6.27
CA ASP A 21 -1.31 7.67 5.05
C ASP A 21 -0.20 7.03 4.20
N ILE A 22 1.00 7.62 4.17
CA ILE A 22 2.17 7.07 3.45
C ILE A 22 2.57 5.72 4.04
N ASP A 23 2.59 5.61 5.37
CA ASP A 23 2.85 4.34 6.05
C ASP A 23 1.81 3.29 5.69
N CYS A 24 0.53 3.67 5.65
CA CYS A 24 -0.55 2.75 5.29
C CYS A 24 -0.42 2.26 3.84
N VAL A 25 -0.12 3.16 2.88
CA VAL A 25 0.11 2.79 1.48
C VAL A 25 1.32 1.86 1.36
N THR A 26 2.41 2.18 2.07
CA THR A 26 3.65 1.39 2.08
C THR A 26 3.43 0.00 2.67
N ALA A 27 2.72 -0.11 3.80
CA ALA A 27 2.38 -1.39 4.42
C ALA A 27 1.53 -2.27 3.49
N VAL A 28 0.59 -1.68 2.75
CA VAL A 28 -0.20 -2.46 1.79
C VAL A 28 0.63 -2.90 0.59
N MET A 29 1.57 -2.06 0.11
CA MET A 29 2.52 -2.46 -0.93
C MET A 29 3.40 -3.65 -0.48
N LEU A 30 3.85 -3.66 0.78
CA LEU A 30 4.55 -4.80 1.36
C LEU A 30 3.68 -6.07 1.39
N LYS A 31 2.38 -5.96 1.74
CA LYS A 31 1.45 -7.10 1.69
C LYS A 31 1.24 -7.64 0.26
N ILE A 32 1.24 -6.77 -0.74
CA ILE A 32 1.15 -7.17 -2.16
C ILE A 32 2.39 -7.98 -2.54
N LEU A 33 3.59 -7.49 -2.20
CA LEU A 33 4.85 -8.18 -2.49
C LEU A 33 5.03 -9.50 -1.71
N ASP A 34 4.57 -9.56 -0.46
CA ASP A 34 4.58 -10.78 0.37
C ASP A 34 3.45 -11.76 -0.01
N SER A 35 2.65 -11.48 -1.05
CA SER A 35 1.51 -12.31 -1.45
C SER A 35 0.48 -12.56 -0.32
N LYS A 36 0.39 -11.64 0.65
CA LYS A 36 -0.57 -11.67 1.78
C LYS A 36 -1.77 -10.74 1.58
N CYS A 37 -1.84 -10.09 0.41
CA CYS A 37 -2.92 -9.19 0.07
C CYS A 37 -4.15 -9.96 -0.44
N LYS A 38 -5.28 -9.88 0.27
CA LYS A 38 -6.56 -10.53 -0.12
C LYS A 38 -7.39 -9.73 -1.14
N MET A 39 -6.92 -8.54 -1.55
CA MET A 39 -7.63 -7.70 -2.52
C MET A 39 -7.56 -8.27 -3.94
N GLY A 40 -8.55 -7.96 -4.77
CA GLY A 40 -8.57 -8.37 -6.17
C GLY A 40 -7.46 -7.69 -6.99
N GLN A 41 -7.10 -8.28 -8.13
CA GLN A 41 -5.98 -7.80 -8.96
C GLN A 41 -6.13 -6.32 -9.37
N ALA A 42 -7.34 -5.89 -9.74
CA ALA A 42 -7.59 -4.49 -10.08
C ALA A 42 -7.34 -3.52 -8.91
N GLU A 43 -7.67 -3.94 -7.69
CA GLU A 43 -7.47 -3.15 -6.47
C GLU A 43 -5.99 -3.06 -6.09
N GLN A 44 -5.26 -4.17 -6.25
CA GLN A 44 -3.80 -4.19 -6.05
C GLN A 44 -3.08 -3.29 -7.08
N ILE A 45 -3.50 -3.30 -8.35
CA ILE A 45 -2.98 -2.41 -9.39
C ILE A 45 -3.26 -0.95 -9.03
N ALA A 46 -4.48 -0.63 -8.59
CA ALA A 46 -4.84 0.72 -8.19
C ALA A 46 -3.97 1.22 -7.02
N LEU A 47 -3.73 0.37 -6.01
CA LEU A 47 -2.88 0.72 -4.88
C LEU A 47 -1.40 0.82 -5.24
N ALA A 48 -0.88 -0.05 -6.10
CA ALA A 48 0.48 0.08 -6.61
C ALA A 48 0.67 1.40 -7.37
N ALA A 49 -0.34 1.82 -8.14
CA ALA A 49 -0.33 3.10 -8.85
C ALA A 49 -0.36 4.31 -7.89
N ILE A 50 -1.03 4.20 -6.73
CA ILE A 50 -1.00 5.24 -5.69
C ILE A 50 0.35 5.26 -5.00
N TYR A 51 0.88 4.09 -4.63
CA TYR A 51 2.21 3.95 -4.05
C TYR A 51 3.27 4.63 -4.94
N ASP A 52 3.21 4.40 -6.25
CA ASP A 52 4.16 5.00 -7.20
C ASP A 52 4.15 6.54 -7.21
N VAL A 53 3.03 7.17 -6.83
CA VAL A 53 2.91 8.64 -6.70
C VAL A 53 3.46 9.14 -5.37
N VAL A 54 3.34 8.36 -4.30
CA VAL A 54 3.62 8.83 -2.94
C VAL A 54 4.92 8.28 -2.32
N LYS A 55 5.60 7.35 -3.01
CA LYS A 55 6.81 6.66 -2.51
C LYS A 55 8.01 7.56 -2.18
N ASP A 56 8.03 8.80 -2.67
CA ASP A 56 9.10 9.77 -2.37
C ASP A 56 8.75 10.67 -1.18
N GLN A 57 7.57 10.49 -0.57
CA GLN A 57 7.12 11.20 0.61
C GLN A 57 7.52 10.44 1.88
N GLN A 58 7.76 11.16 2.97
CA GLN A 58 8.15 10.57 4.25
C GLN A 58 6.92 10.07 5.03
N GLY A 59 7.00 8.84 5.54
CA GLY A 59 6.04 8.28 6.50
C GLY A 59 6.28 8.76 7.93
N GLU A 60 5.35 8.43 8.84
CA GLU A 60 5.46 8.77 10.25
C GLU A 60 6.15 7.65 11.07
N LEU A 61 5.82 6.40 10.76
CA LEU A 61 6.18 5.22 11.54
C LEU A 61 7.20 4.33 10.83
N LEU A 62 7.20 4.32 9.50
CA LEU A 62 8.06 3.45 8.72
C LEU A 62 9.28 4.19 8.18
N ASP A 63 10.42 3.50 8.13
CA ASP A 63 11.66 4.06 7.61
C ASP A 63 11.62 4.21 6.08
N SER A 64 12.08 5.36 5.58
CA SER A 64 12.15 5.65 4.13
C SER A 64 13.02 4.67 3.32
N SER A 65 13.93 3.93 3.97
CA SER A 65 14.71 2.84 3.36
C SER A 65 13.86 1.69 2.84
N LEU A 66 12.58 1.61 3.23
CA LEU A 66 11.62 0.69 2.64
C LEU A 66 11.36 0.95 1.15
N HIS A 67 11.44 2.21 0.68
CA HIS A 67 11.13 2.51 -0.72
C HIS A 67 12.18 1.92 -1.69
N PRO A 68 13.50 2.05 -1.44
CA PRO A 68 14.52 1.30 -2.17
C PRO A 68 14.32 -0.22 -2.10
N LEU A 69 13.98 -0.78 -0.93
CA LEU A 69 13.73 -2.21 -0.77
C LEU A 69 12.56 -2.69 -1.66
N ILE A 70 11.44 -1.96 -1.62
CA ILE A 70 10.25 -2.23 -2.44
C ILE A 70 10.59 -2.12 -3.94
N ALA A 71 11.41 -1.14 -4.33
CA ALA A 71 11.85 -1.00 -5.72
C ALA A 71 12.64 -2.24 -6.19
N SER A 72 13.57 -2.75 -5.37
CA SER A 72 14.31 -3.98 -5.65
C SER A 72 13.39 -5.19 -5.75
N ALA A 73 12.45 -5.35 -4.80
CA ALA A 73 11.54 -6.49 -4.75
C ALA A 73 10.56 -6.54 -5.94
N ARG A 74 10.24 -5.40 -6.56
CA ARG A 74 9.44 -5.36 -7.79
C ARG A 74 10.21 -5.79 -9.04
N GLN A 75 11.54 -5.75 -9.01
CA GLN A 75 12.38 -6.13 -10.15
C GLN A 75 12.90 -7.56 -10.05
N GLN A 76 13.11 -8.06 -8.82
CA GLN A 76 13.76 -9.32 -8.53
C GLN A 76 12.90 -10.15 -7.58
N HIS A 77 12.66 -11.41 -7.94
CA HIS A 77 12.00 -12.37 -7.08
C HIS A 77 13.07 -13.29 -6.46
N ASP A 78 13.89 -12.71 -5.59
CA ASP A 78 14.91 -13.41 -4.82
C ASP A 78 14.33 -13.85 -3.47
N GLU A 79 14.61 -15.08 -3.03
CA GLU A 79 14.10 -15.65 -1.77
C GLU A 79 14.61 -14.87 -0.55
N ALA A 80 15.86 -14.40 -0.59
CA ALA A 80 16.41 -13.58 0.50
C ALA A 80 15.67 -12.24 0.59
N LEU A 81 15.38 -11.63 -0.56
CA LEU A 81 14.62 -10.39 -0.63
C LEU A 81 13.17 -10.56 -0.16
N LEU A 82 12.51 -11.65 -0.54
CA LEU A 82 11.17 -12.00 -0.06
C LEU A 82 11.14 -12.21 1.46
N THR A 83 12.19 -12.81 2.03
CA THR A 83 12.33 -12.96 3.49
C THR A 83 12.40 -11.59 4.19
N ILE A 84 13.14 -10.63 3.62
CA ILE A 84 13.21 -9.27 4.15
C ILE A 84 11.85 -8.56 4.02
N ILE A 85 11.19 -8.65 2.86
CA ILE A 85 9.86 -8.08 2.62
C ILE A 85 8.85 -8.62 3.63
N HIS A 86 8.88 -9.93 3.90
CA HIS A 86 8.03 -10.55 4.91
C HIS A 86 8.25 -9.93 6.30
N ALA A 87 9.52 -9.82 6.72
CA ALA A 87 9.85 -9.21 8.02
C ALA A 87 9.38 -7.76 8.11
N GLN A 88 9.55 -6.97 7.04
CA GLN A 88 9.10 -5.58 7.01
C GLN A 88 7.57 -5.46 7.01
N ARG A 89 6.85 -6.37 6.34
CA ARG A 89 5.38 -6.43 6.41
C ARG A 89 4.92 -6.70 7.85
N VAL A 90 5.51 -7.68 8.53
CA VAL A 90 5.21 -8.00 9.93
C VAL A 90 5.47 -6.80 10.82
N HIS A 91 6.61 -6.13 10.64
CA HIS A 91 6.94 -4.92 11.37
C HIS A 91 5.90 -3.82 11.15
N ALA A 92 5.53 -3.53 9.90
CA ALA A 92 4.53 -2.53 9.56
C ALA A 92 3.16 -2.81 10.21
N GLU A 93 2.73 -4.08 10.23
CA GLU A 93 1.49 -4.48 10.91
C GLU A 93 1.55 -4.34 12.44
N SER A 94 2.74 -4.47 13.03
CA SER A 94 2.93 -4.30 14.47
C SER A 94 2.93 -2.83 14.91
N VAL A 95 3.38 -1.91 14.06
CA VAL A 95 3.52 -0.49 14.42
C VAL A 95 2.34 0.37 13.96
N ILE A 96 1.67 0.01 12.85
CA ILE A 96 0.51 0.76 12.37
C ILE A 96 -0.74 0.30 13.14
N PRO A 97 -1.40 1.18 13.91
CA PRO A 97 -2.60 0.78 14.65
C PRO A 97 -3.73 0.31 13.71
N LYS A 98 -4.42 -0.78 14.09
CA LYS A 98 -5.59 -1.29 13.35
C LYS A 98 -6.63 -0.18 13.04
N PRO A 99 -6.98 0.75 13.97
CA PRO A 99 -7.91 1.85 13.67
C PRO A 99 -7.42 2.78 12.56
N THR A 100 -6.12 3.07 12.51
CA THR A 100 -5.49 3.91 11.49
C THR A 100 -5.62 3.30 10.10
N MET A 101 -5.25 2.02 9.97
CA MET A 101 -5.39 1.28 8.71
C MET A 101 -6.86 1.19 8.26
N LYS A 102 -7.79 1.01 9.20
CA LYS A 102 -9.24 0.98 8.92
C LYS A 102 -9.73 2.33 8.37
N ALA A 103 -9.36 3.44 9.00
CA ALA A 103 -9.72 4.78 8.55
C ALA A 103 -9.13 5.09 7.16
N PHE A 104 -7.86 4.74 6.94
CA PHE A 104 -7.21 4.87 5.63
C PHE A 104 -7.96 4.10 4.53
N LYS A 105 -8.28 2.82 4.76
CA LYS A 105 -9.03 1.99 3.80
C LYS A 105 -10.41 2.57 3.49
N GLN A 106 -11.11 3.11 4.50
CA GLN A 106 -12.41 3.74 4.31
C GLN A 106 -12.30 5.00 3.43
N ARG A 107 -11.30 5.85 3.68
CA ARG A 107 -11.02 7.03 2.84
C ARG A 107 -10.74 6.64 1.39
N LEU A 108 -9.90 5.62 1.19
CA LEU A 108 -9.55 5.10 -0.14
C LEU A 108 -10.79 4.58 -0.87
N ARG A 109 -11.65 3.82 -0.18
CA ARG A 109 -12.90 3.28 -0.74
C ARG A 109 -13.83 4.38 -1.21
N ASN A 110 -14.04 5.40 -0.38
CA ASN A 110 -14.90 6.54 -0.74
C ASN A 110 -14.39 7.30 -1.97
N ALA A 111 -13.06 7.36 -2.13
CA ALA A 111 -12.44 8.10 -3.21
C ALA A 111 -12.35 7.32 -4.53
N LEU A 112 -12.11 6.01 -4.48
CA LEU A 112 -11.73 5.22 -5.65
C LEU A 112 -12.65 4.03 -5.95
N MET A 113 -13.44 3.58 -4.99
CA MET A 113 -14.25 2.36 -5.08
C MET A 113 -15.67 2.55 -4.51
N PRO A 114 -16.46 3.50 -5.05
CA PRO A 114 -17.76 3.87 -4.46
C PRO A 114 -18.82 2.74 -4.47
N ASN A 115 -18.60 1.63 -5.19
CA ASN A 115 -19.60 0.57 -5.41
C ASN A 115 -19.28 -0.80 -4.80
N LYS A 116 -18.31 -0.93 -3.88
CA LYS A 116 -18.06 -2.21 -3.18
C LYS A 116 -18.68 -2.19 -1.79
N ALA A 117 -19.92 -2.68 -1.69
CA ALA A 117 -20.53 -3.06 -0.42
C ALA A 117 -19.75 -4.23 0.21
N ASP A 118 -19.36 -4.06 1.47
CA ASP A 118 -18.94 -5.05 2.45
C ASP A 118 -18.33 -6.36 1.93
N SER A 119 -17.04 -6.33 1.62
CA SER A 119 -16.21 -7.54 1.73
C SER A 119 -15.43 -7.46 3.04
N GLU A 120 -16.03 -8.09 4.06
CA GLU A 120 -15.49 -8.61 5.31
C GLU A 120 -14.37 -7.81 5.99
N ILE A 121 -14.77 -7.18 7.09
CA ILE A 121 -13.90 -6.88 8.23
C ILE A 121 -13.47 -8.25 8.78
N ASP A 122 -12.28 -8.73 8.39
CA ASP A 122 -11.56 -9.71 9.20
C ASP A 122 -11.16 -8.98 10.49
N ASP A 123 -12.05 -9.04 11.47
CA ASP A 123 -11.71 -8.94 12.88
C ASP A 123 -10.84 -10.17 13.21
N ASP A 124 -9.52 -10.04 13.00
CA ASP A 124 -8.55 -10.90 13.71
C ASP A 124 -8.61 -10.47 15.18
N ASP A 125 -9.49 -11.14 15.92
CA ASP A 125 -9.48 -11.33 17.38
C ASP A 125 -8.46 -12.43 17.72
#